data_AF-A7RXK6-F1
#
_entry.id   AF-A7RXK6-F1
#
_cell.length_a   1.000
_cell.length_b   1.000
_cell.length_c   1.000
_cell.angle_alpha   90.00
_cell.angle_beta   90.00
_cell.angle_gamma   90.00
#
_symmetry.space_group_name_H-M   'P 1'
#
loop_
_entity.id
_entity.type
_entity.pdbx_description
1 polymer ?
#
loop_
_entity_poly.entity_id
_entity_poly.type
_entity_poly.pdbx_seq_one_letter_code
_entity_poly.pdbx_strand_id
1 'polypeptide(L)'
;CIKGKYHKASPGPELGKFGECKVYEKNSCCTPEFTVELAATRTEKLYNHTWDLCKNLSRACERFWIEQECFYQCDPYIYKYQHMSSAGAIHGVPICSSYCDSWFDACKNDQICVEDVLTGYEFNQHGINSCPVNSTCQTYASMFKNGEGLCNKMWNTSYTYSTDKSVCMEMTYKDPTA
;
A
#
# COMPACT_ATOMS: atom_id res chain seq x y z
N CYS A 1 -5.84 2.53 15.99
CA CYS A 1 -5.10 2.70 14.74
C CYS A 1 -3.61 2.62 15.02
N ILE A 2 -2.79 2.32 14.01
CA ILE A 2 -1.34 2.46 14.14
C ILE A 2 -0.97 3.94 14.30
N LYS A 3 0.21 4.22 14.88
CA LYS A 3 0.66 5.59 15.17
C LYS A 3 1.43 6.21 14.01
N GLY A 4 0.83 6.25 12.82
CA GLY A 4 1.42 6.91 11.65
C GLY A 4 0.94 8.36 11.48
N LYS A 5 1.50 9.05 10.48
CA LYS A 5 1.30 10.49 10.24
C LYS A 5 -0.16 10.86 9.95
N TYR A 6 -0.88 10.03 9.21
CA TYR A 6 -2.25 10.29 8.74
C TYR A 6 -3.31 9.43 9.44
N HIS A 7 -2.91 8.67 10.45
CA HIS A 7 -3.80 7.85 11.25
C HIS A 7 -4.48 8.67 12.35
N LYS A 8 -5.76 8.42 12.57
CA LYS A 8 -6.49 8.89 13.75
C LYS A 8 -6.01 8.16 15.01
N ALA A 9 -6.39 8.65 16.18
CA ALA A 9 -6.10 7.98 17.45
C ALA A 9 -6.84 6.62 17.59
N SER A 10 -8.09 6.55 17.16
CA SER A 10 -8.95 5.37 17.23
C SER A 10 -9.81 5.21 15.99
N PRO A 11 -10.22 3.98 15.63
CA PRO A 11 -11.11 3.76 14.52
C PRO A 11 -12.52 4.27 14.83
N GLY A 12 -13.28 4.62 13.80
CA GLY A 12 -14.67 5.06 13.93
C GLY A 12 -15.25 5.53 12.60
N PRO A 13 -16.58 5.75 12.54
CA PRO A 13 -17.24 6.27 11.34
C PRO A 13 -16.76 7.69 11.03
N GLU A 14 -16.70 7.99 9.73
CA GLU A 14 -16.39 9.33 9.24
C GLU A 14 -17.64 10.02 8.70
N LEU A 15 -17.75 11.34 8.95
CA LEU A 15 -18.92 12.14 8.54
C LEU A 15 -18.72 12.80 7.16
N GLY A 16 -17.48 12.91 6.69
CA GLY A 16 -17.14 13.50 5.39
C GLY A 16 -17.15 12.48 4.26
N LYS A 17 -17.22 12.97 3.01
CA LYS A 17 -17.27 12.14 1.81
C LYS A 17 -15.89 11.58 1.45
N PHE A 18 -15.79 10.27 1.35
CA PHE A 18 -14.57 9.59 0.92
C PHE A 18 -14.33 9.75 -0.59
N GLY A 19 -13.12 10.21 -0.97
CA GLY A 19 -12.67 10.27 -2.37
C GLY A 19 -12.27 8.89 -2.89
N GLU A 20 -11.40 8.23 -2.14
CA GLU A 20 -11.02 6.81 -2.24
C GLU A 20 -11.32 6.07 -0.93
N CYS A 21 -10.97 4.80 -0.83
CA CYS A 21 -11.02 4.04 0.44
C CYS A 21 -12.43 3.86 1.06
N LYS A 22 -13.50 4.03 0.27
CA LYS A 22 -14.91 4.06 0.72
C LYS A 22 -15.34 2.85 1.55
N VAL A 23 -14.69 1.71 1.32
CA VAL A 23 -14.94 0.48 2.08
C VAL A 23 -14.70 0.65 3.59
N TYR A 24 -13.90 1.64 4.00
CA TYR A 24 -13.59 1.93 5.41
C TYR A 24 -14.47 3.03 6.03
N GLU A 25 -15.35 3.70 5.27
CA GLU A 25 -16.05 4.93 5.68
C GLU A 25 -16.85 4.78 7.00
N LYS A 26 -17.41 3.59 7.25
CA LYS A 26 -18.17 3.28 8.48
C LYS A 26 -17.30 2.98 9.71
N ASN A 27 -16.04 2.60 9.52
CA ASN A 27 -15.11 2.26 10.59
C ASN A 27 -13.65 2.42 10.11
N SER A 28 -13.18 3.66 10.04
CA SER A 28 -11.90 4.02 9.42
C SER A 28 -10.86 4.40 10.46
N CYS A 29 -9.58 4.21 10.13
CA CYS A 29 -8.43 4.81 10.80
C CYS A 29 -7.84 6.05 10.10
N CYS A 30 -8.33 6.40 8.90
CA CYS A 30 -7.97 7.60 8.16
C CYS A 30 -9.15 8.60 8.11
N THR A 31 -8.89 9.84 7.70
CA THR A 31 -9.92 10.88 7.56
C THR A 31 -10.39 11.06 6.11
N PRO A 32 -11.58 11.62 5.85
CA PRO A 32 -12.05 11.94 4.51
C PRO A 32 -11.06 12.82 3.73
N GLU A 33 -10.44 13.80 4.39
CA GLU A 33 -9.49 14.72 3.77
C GLU A 33 -8.29 13.97 3.18
N PHE A 34 -7.77 12.99 3.91
CA PHE A 34 -6.72 12.10 3.41
C PHE A 34 -7.18 11.37 2.15
N THR A 35 -8.38 10.79 2.16
CA THR A 35 -8.88 10.02 1.00
C THR A 35 -9.16 10.88 -0.22
N VAL A 36 -9.56 12.14 -0.04
CA VAL A 36 -9.78 13.10 -1.12
C VAL A 36 -8.45 13.51 -1.75
N GLU A 37 -7.42 13.74 -0.92
CA GLU A 37 -6.09 14.05 -1.44
C GLU A 37 -5.47 12.84 -2.16
N LEU A 38 -5.62 11.62 -1.60
CA LEU A 38 -5.19 10.37 -2.26
C LEU A 38 -5.86 10.20 -3.63
N ALA A 39 -7.15 10.49 -3.74
CA ALA A 39 -7.88 10.41 -5.00
C ALA A 39 -7.41 11.46 -6.03
N ALA A 40 -6.99 12.63 -5.56
CA ALA A 40 -6.63 13.76 -6.43
C ALA A 40 -5.18 13.71 -6.91
N THR A 41 -4.25 13.28 -6.03
CA THR A 41 -2.82 13.40 -6.28
C THR A 41 -2.02 12.17 -5.90
N ARG A 42 -2.69 11.02 -5.63
CA ARG A 42 -2.04 9.80 -5.12
C ARG A 42 -1.21 10.12 -3.87
N THR A 43 0.11 9.98 -3.92
CA THR A 43 0.99 10.24 -2.77
C THR A 43 1.79 11.53 -2.88
N GLU A 44 1.66 12.24 -3.99
CA GLU A 44 2.54 13.34 -4.36
C GLU A 44 2.41 14.51 -3.37
N LYS A 45 1.19 14.89 -2.96
CA LYS A 45 1.02 15.91 -1.90
C LYS A 45 1.07 15.36 -0.47
N LEU A 46 0.88 14.06 -0.30
CA LEU A 46 0.86 13.43 1.03
C LEU A 46 2.28 13.17 1.56
N TYR A 47 3.18 12.71 0.69
CA TYR A 47 4.53 12.27 1.06
C TYR A 47 5.63 12.86 0.18
N ASN A 48 5.31 13.72 -0.78
CA ASN A 48 6.25 14.16 -1.84
C ASN A 48 6.81 12.99 -2.66
N HIS A 49 6.09 11.86 -2.73
CA HIS A 49 6.52 10.63 -3.39
C HIS A 49 5.60 10.27 -4.57
N THR A 50 6.15 9.71 -5.65
CA THR A 50 5.39 9.15 -6.77
C THR A 50 5.61 7.65 -6.94
N TRP A 51 4.59 6.94 -7.42
CA TRP A 51 4.62 5.48 -7.62
C TRP A 51 5.27 5.04 -8.94
N ASP A 52 5.34 5.94 -9.91
CA ASP A 52 5.48 5.61 -11.34
C ASP A 52 6.74 6.22 -11.98
N LEU A 53 7.87 6.17 -11.26
CA LEU A 53 9.16 6.74 -11.68
C LEU A 53 9.71 6.21 -13.01
N CYS A 54 9.36 4.98 -13.39
CA CYS A 54 9.85 4.35 -14.62
C CYS A 54 8.99 4.68 -15.85
N LYS A 55 7.69 4.77 -15.64
CA LYS A 55 6.63 5.14 -16.60
C LYS A 55 5.32 5.20 -15.81
N ASN A 56 4.34 5.92 -16.33
CA ASN A 56 2.98 5.88 -15.78
C ASN A 56 2.49 4.44 -15.59
N LEU A 57 1.97 4.15 -14.39
CA LEU A 57 1.34 2.87 -14.10
C LEU A 57 0.10 2.68 -14.98
N SER A 58 -0.12 1.44 -15.40
CA SER A 58 -1.42 1.05 -15.94
C SER A 58 -2.51 1.28 -14.90
N ARG A 59 -3.72 1.62 -15.36
CA ARG A 59 -4.87 1.83 -14.48
C ARG A 59 -5.16 0.61 -13.59
N ALA A 60 -4.91 -0.60 -14.11
CA ALA A 60 -5.08 -1.83 -13.35
C ALA A 60 -4.07 -1.92 -12.19
N CYS A 61 -2.79 -1.65 -12.46
CA CYS A 61 -1.76 -1.67 -11.42
C CYS A 61 -1.93 -0.55 -10.39
N GLU A 62 -2.24 0.67 -10.85
CA GLU A 62 -2.46 1.83 -9.97
C GLU A 62 -3.59 1.58 -8.96
N ARG A 63 -4.62 0.83 -9.34
CA ARG A 63 -5.71 0.48 -8.42
C ARG A 63 -5.23 -0.28 -7.19
N PHE A 64 -4.27 -1.20 -7.35
CA PHE A 64 -3.71 -1.96 -6.23
C PHE A 64 -2.84 -1.10 -5.31
N TRP A 65 -2.12 -0.10 -5.85
CA TRP A 65 -1.40 0.87 -5.04
C TRP A 65 -2.35 1.73 -4.19
N ILE A 66 -3.46 2.18 -4.77
CA ILE A 66 -4.51 2.90 -4.03
C ILE A 66 -5.11 2.01 -2.93
N GLU A 67 -5.46 0.76 -3.26
CA GLU A 67 -6.04 -0.17 -2.29
C GLU A 67 -5.08 -0.49 -1.15
N GLN A 68 -3.79 -0.66 -1.45
CA GLN A 68 -2.78 -0.84 -0.43
C GLN A 68 -2.65 0.40 0.48
N GLU A 69 -2.61 1.61 -0.08
CA GLU A 69 -2.51 2.84 0.71
C GLU A 69 -3.78 3.04 1.57
N CYS A 70 -4.96 2.75 1.02
CA CYS A 70 -6.21 2.72 1.77
C CYS A 70 -6.17 1.70 2.91
N PHE A 71 -5.67 0.49 2.66
CA PHE A 71 -5.53 -0.55 3.69
C PHE A 71 -4.60 -0.09 4.81
N TYR A 72 -3.42 0.41 4.47
CA TYR A 72 -2.44 0.89 5.45
C TYR A 72 -2.99 2.03 6.31
N GLN A 73 -3.72 2.96 5.71
CA GLN A 73 -4.17 4.18 6.39
C GLN A 73 -5.51 4.03 7.12
N CYS A 74 -6.43 3.27 6.52
CA CYS A 74 -7.83 3.28 6.92
C CYS A 74 -8.26 1.99 7.61
N ASP A 75 -7.56 0.86 7.43
CA ASP A 75 -7.99 -0.40 8.03
C ASP A 75 -7.96 -0.36 9.57
N PRO A 76 -9.08 -0.67 10.25
CA PRO A 76 -9.17 -0.57 11.70
C PRO A 76 -8.53 -1.74 12.44
N TYR A 77 -8.06 -2.79 11.74
CA TYR A 77 -7.53 -4.03 12.30
C TYR A 77 -6.03 -4.22 12.07
N ILE A 78 -5.42 -3.47 11.14
CA ILE A 78 -3.98 -3.55 10.86
C ILE A 78 -3.10 -3.21 12.08
N TYR A 79 -3.66 -2.54 13.10
CA TYR A 79 -2.99 -2.27 14.38
C TYR A 79 -2.50 -3.54 15.11
N LYS A 80 -3.10 -4.70 14.83
CA LYS A 80 -2.65 -5.99 15.37
C LYS A 80 -1.21 -6.34 14.96
N TYR A 81 -0.75 -5.75 13.85
CA TYR A 81 0.58 -5.95 13.26
C TYR A 81 1.49 -4.74 13.46
N GLN A 82 1.13 -3.81 14.36
CA GLN A 82 1.97 -2.63 14.62
C GLN A 82 3.36 -3.04 15.11
N HIS A 83 4.39 -2.38 14.57
CA HIS A 83 5.75 -2.62 15.02
C HIS A 83 5.97 -2.05 16.43
N MET A 84 6.55 -2.84 17.34
CA MET A 84 6.65 -2.47 18.76
C MET A 84 7.51 -1.23 19.02
N SER A 85 8.53 -1.00 18.20
CA SER A 85 9.52 0.07 18.38
C SER A 85 9.52 1.13 17.28
N SER A 86 8.64 1.03 16.28
CA SER A 86 8.60 1.96 15.14
C SER A 86 7.18 2.46 14.91
N ALA A 87 6.95 3.73 15.21
CA ALA A 87 5.63 4.35 15.09
C ALA A 87 5.17 4.37 13.62
N GLY A 88 3.94 3.92 13.37
CA GLY A 88 3.36 3.84 12.03
C GLY A 88 3.83 2.65 11.20
N ALA A 89 4.90 1.97 11.57
CA ALA A 89 5.31 0.75 10.89
C ALA A 89 4.43 -0.44 11.26
N ILE A 90 4.27 -1.35 10.31
CA ILE A 90 3.61 -2.64 10.45
C ILE A 90 4.60 -3.74 10.09
N HIS A 91 4.38 -4.95 10.58
CA HIS A 91 5.24 -6.08 10.31
C HIS A 91 4.45 -7.37 10.18
N GLY A 92 4.70 -8.12 9.10
CA GLY A 92 4.19 -9.47 8.92
C GLY A 92 2.67 -9.56 8.79
N VAL A 93 1.99 -8.58 8.20
CA VAL A 93 0.56 -8.73 7.92
C VAL A 93 0.39 -9.84 6.86
N PRO A 94 -0.38 -10.91 7.13
CA PRO A 94 -0.60 -11.97 6.17
C PRO A 94 -1.60 -11.50 5.12
N ILE A 95 -1.16 -11.35 3.87
CA ILE A 95 -2.00 -10.97 2.75
C ILE A 95 -2.39 -12.22 1.99
N CYS A 96 -3.67 -12.33 1.64
CA CYS A 96 -4.17 -13.50 0.94
C CYS A 96 -3.45 -13.68 -0.40
N SER A 97 -2.96 -14.89 -0.65
CA SER A 97 -2.31 -15.31 -1.90
C SER A 97 -3.05 -14.84 -3.15
N SER A 98 -4.38 -15.02 -3.19
CA SER A 98 -5.23 -14.56 -4.30
C SER A 98 -5.14 -13.06 -4.57
N TYR A 99 -5.02 -12.24 -3.52
CA TYR A 99 -4.87 -10.79 -3.66
C TYR A 99 -3.47 -10.45 -4.21
N CYS A 100 -2.43 -11.05 -3.65
CA CYS A 100 -1.04 -10.87 -4.11
C CYS A 100 -0.86 -11.29 -5.58
N ASP A 101 -1.44 -12.41 -5.97
CA ASP A 101 -1.37 -12.91 -7.35
C ASP A 101 -2.14 -12.00 -8.31
N SER A 102 -3.31 -11.49 -7.90
CA SER A 102 -4.07 -10.52 -8.69
C SER A 102 -3.34 -9.19 -8.85
N TRP A 103 -2.69 -8.71 -7.79
CA TRP A 103 -1.85 -7.51 -7.84
C TRP A 103 -0.70 -7.71 -8.82
N PHE A 104 0.04 -8.80 -8.69
CA PHE A 104 1.12 -9.12 -9.60
C PHE A 104 0.64 -9.20 -11.06
N ASP A 105 -0.47 -9.89 -11.33
CA ASP A 105 -1.00 -10.02 -12.68
C ASP A 105 -1.42 -8.68 -13.29
N ALA A 106 -1.97 -7.77 -12.49
CA ALA A 106 -2.33 -6.42 -12.93
C ALA A 106 -1.09 -5.57 -13.25
N CYS A 107 0.01 -5.76 -12.52
CA CYS A 107 1.23 -4.97 -12.65
C CYS A 107 2.33 -5.60 -13.51
N LYS A 108 2.25 -6.88 -13.90
CA LYS A 108 3.39 -7.64 -14.46
C LYS A 108 4.10 -6.99 -15.66
N ASN A 109 3.38 -6.17 -16.44
CA ASN A 109 3.90 -5.43 -17.59
C ASN A 109 4.24 -3.95 -17.29
N ASP A 110 3.87 -3.45 -16.11
CA ASP A 110 4.34 -2.18 -15.59
C ASP A 110 5.82 -2.27 -15.19
N GLN A 111 6.46 -1.12 -14.96
CA GLN A 111 7.89 -1.06 -14.67
C GLN A 111 8.17 -0.42 -13.31
N ILE A 112 9.22 -0.90 -12.68
CA ILE A 112 9.73 -0.42 -11.39
C ILE A 112 11.26 -0.55 -11.39
N CYS A 113 11.93 0.26 -10.57
CA CYS A 113 13.39 0.29 -10.48
C CYS A 113 13.93 -0.17 -9.12
N VAL A 114 13.06 -0.53 -8.17
CA VAL A 114 13.42 -1.02 -6.84
C VAL A 114 12.57 -2.23 -6.47
N GLU A 115 13.16 -3.16 -5.74
CA GLU A 115 12.42 -4.31 -5.20
C GLU A 115 11.67 -3.93 -3.92
N ASP A 116 12.23 -3.03 -3.11
CA ASP A 116 11.63 -2.49 -1.89
C ASP A 116 11.31 -1.01 -2.08
N VAL A 117 10.05 -0.60 -2.02
CA VAL A 117 9.65 0.81 -2.25
C VAL A 117 9.72 1.66 -0.99
N LEU A 118 9.84 1.06 0.20
CA LEU A 118 9.98 1.79 1.45
C LEU A 118 11.42 2.26 1.64
N THR A 119 12.39 1.42 1.28
CA THR A 119 13.81 1.70 1.53
C THR A 119 14.70 1.70 0.29
N GLY A 120 14.21 1.26 -0.86
CA GLY A 120 15.04 1.09 -2.06
C GLY A 120 15.20 2.34 -2.92
N TYR A 121 14.35 3.37 -2.75
CA TYR A 121 14.47 4.63 -3.50
C TYR A 121 15.53 5.56 -2.90
N GLU A 122 16.11 6.41 -3.75
CA GLU A 122 16.86 7.59 -3.30
C GLU A 122 15.89 8.74 -3.07
N PHE A 123 16.17 9.59 -2.08
CA PHE A 123 15.34 10.76 -1.76
C PHE A 123 16.18 12.03 -1.76
N ASN A 124 15.68 13.08 -2.41
CA ASN A 124 16.31 14.39 -2.33
C ASN A 124 15.96 15.13 -1.02
N GLN A 125 16.54 16.30 -0.82
CA GLN A 125 16.31 17.15 0.37
C GLN A 125 14.84 17.57 0.60
N HIS A 126 13.95 17.41 -0.40
CA HIS A 126 12.53 17.72 -0.31
C HIS A 126 11.65 16.47 -0.11
N GLY A 127 12.26 15.29 0.02
CA GLY A 127 11.56 14.01 0.17
C GLY A 127 11.03 13.44 -1.13
N ILE A 128 11.48 13.95 -2.29
CA ILE A 128 11.08 13.42 -3.60
C ILE A 128 11.92 12.20 -3.92
N ASN A 129 11.26 11.10 -4.25
CA ASN A 129 11.90 9.84 -4.60
C ASN A 129 12.42 9.83 -6.04
N SER A 130 13.52 9.10 -6.25
CA SER A 130 14.06 8.75 -7.56
C SER A 130 14.59 7.32 -7.58
N CYS A 131 14.67 6.74 -8.77
CA CYS A 131 15.36 5.47 -8.97
C CYS A 131 16.84 5.63 -8.60
N PRO A 132 17.45 4.66 -7.89
CA PRO A 132 18.89 4.70 -7.63
C PRO A 132 19.72 4.80 -8.90
N VAL A 133 20.87 5.49 -8.84
CA VAL A 133 21.73 5.76 -10.03
C VAL A 133 22.13 4.49 -10.78
N ASN A 134 22.35 3.39 -10.06
CA ASN A 134 22.77 2.11 -10.63
C ASN A 134 21.61 1.12 -10.86
N SER A 135 20.37 1.58 -10.71
CA SER A 135 19.18 0.77 -10.99
C SER A 135 18.70 0.98 -12.44
N THR A 136 18.00 -0.02 -12.97
CA THR A 136 17.33 0.11 -14.27
C THR A 136 15.87 -0.25 -14.12
N CYS A 137 15.03 0.45 -14.87
CA CYS A 137 13.61 0.16 -14.93
C CYS A 137 13.36 -1.18 -15.60
N GLN A 138 12.78 -2.11 -14.86
CA GLN A 138 12.46 -3.45 -15.32
C GLN A 138 11.00 -3.77 -15.02
N THR A 139 10.44 -4.76 -15.70
CA THR A 139 9.04 -5.13 -15.50
C THR A 139 8.82 -5.71 -14.10
N TYR A 140 7.61 -5.58 -13.56
CA TYR A 140 7.25 -6.26 -12.31
C TYR A 140 7.42 -7.78 -12.44
N ALA A 141 7.15 -8.36 -13.62
CA ALA A 141 7.44 -9.77 -13.88
C ALA A 141 8.93 -10.11 -13.68
N SER A 142 9.84 -9.25 -14.14
CA SER A 142 11.29 -9.43 -13.92
C SER A 142 11.67 -9.24 -12.46
N MET A 143 11.15 -8.18 -11.81
CA MET A 143 11.50 -7.82 -10.44
C MET A 143 11.00 -8.86 -9.43
N PHE A 144 9.71 -9.18 -9.46
CA PHE A 144 9.03 -9.93 -8.40
C PHE A 144 8.77 -11.41 -8.74
N LYS A 145 8.84 -11.79 -10.02
CA LYS A 145 8.57 -13.15 -10.54
C LYS A 145 7.13 -13.65 -10.42
N ASN A 146 6.45 -13.43 -9.30
CA ASN A 146 5.07 -13.85 -9.03
C ASN A 146 4.44 -13.01 -7.89
N GLY A 147 3.21 -13.32 -7.48
CA GLY A 147 2.52 -12.64 -6.38
C GLY A 147 3.19 -12.82 -5.01
N GLU A 148 3.79 -13.99 -4.76
CA GLU A 148 4.56 -14.23 -3.54
C GLU A 148 5.76 -13.30 -3.43
N GLY A 149 6.56 -13.21 -4.50
CA GLY A 149 7.71 -12.31 -4.55
C GLY A 149 7.31 -10.84 -4.49
N LEU A 150 6.13 -10.46 -5.00
CA LEU A 150 5.60 -9.11 -4.85
C LEU A 150 5.27 -8.84 -3.37
N CYS A 151 4.35 -9.58 -2.78
CA CYS A 151 3.90 -9.29 -1.41
C CYS A 151 5.00 -9.41 -0.35
N ASN A 152 5.95 -10.35 -0.52
CA ASN A 152 7.01 -10.55 0.47
C ASN A 152 8.14 -9.52 0.41
N LYS A 153 8.24 -8.74 -0.67
CA LYS A 153 9.45 -7.91 -0.91
C LYS A 153 9.14 -6.44 -1.16
N MET A 154 8.01 -6.15 -1.82
CA MET A 154 7.70 -4.80 -2.24
C MET A 154 7.80 -3.84 -1.05
N TRP A 155 7.06 -4.10 0.03
CA TRP A 155 6.95 -3.21 1.18
C TRP A 155 7.82 -3.68 2.35
N ASN A 156 9.07 -4.04 2.08
CA ASN A 156 9.97 -4.59 3.08
C ASN A 156 9.31 -5.77 3.83
N THR A 157 9.34 -5.76 5.15
CA THR A 157 8.73 -6.77 6.03
C THR A 157 7.27 -6.48 6.42
N SER A 158 6.62 -5.50 5.78
CA SER A 158 5.26 -5.11 6.13
C SER A 158 4.24 -6.23 5.87
N TYR A 159 4.42 -6.96 4.78
CA TYR A 159 3.49 -7.95 4.27
C TYR A 159 4.14 -9.31 4.08
N THR A 160 3.33 -10.36 4.21
CA THR A 160 3.72 -11.73 3.90
C THR A 160 2.64 -12.39 3.04
N TYR A 161 3.07 -13.19 2.07
CA TYR A 161 2.18 -13.99 1.23
C TYR A 161 1.62 -15.17 2.03
N SER A 162 0.30 -15.23 2.20
CA SER A 162 -0.37 -16.29 2.94
C SER A 162 -1.21 -17.18 2.02
N THR A 163 -0.90 -18.48 2.02
CA THR A 163 -1.73 -19.52 1.39
C THR A 163 -2.87 -19.98 2.29
N ASP A 164 -2.84 -19.61 3.58
CA ASP A 164 -3.90 -19.91 4.53
C ASP A 164 -5.05 -18.92 4.38
N LYS A 165 -6.09 -19.35 3.66
CA LYS A 165 -7.31 -18.56 3.43
C LYS A 165 -8.10 -18.28 4.70
N SER A 166 -7.84 -19.00 5.79
CA SER A 166 -8.52 -18.78 7.08
C SER A 166 -7.82 -17.72 7.94
N VAL A 167 -6.56 -17.39 7.62
CA VAL A 167 -5.73 -16.43 8.36
C VAL A 167 -4.96 -15.54 7.39
N CYS A 168 -5.70 -14.73 6.63
CA CYS A 168 -5.13 -13.70 5.76
C CYS A 168 -6.08 -12.49 5.64
N MET A 169 -5.53 -11.36 5.24
CA MET A 169 -6.25 -10.13 4.96
C MET A 169 -6.24 -9.85 3.46
N GLU A 170 -7.34 -9.32 2.95
CA GLU A 170 -7.39 -8.69 1.63
C GLU A 170 -7.32 -7.17 1.84
N MET A 171 -6.47 -6.47 1.08
CA MET A 171 -6.39 -5.00 1.17
C MET A 171 -7.61 -4.31 0.54
N THR A 172 -8.46 -5.09 -0.11
CA THR A 172 -9.84 -4.72 -0.40
C THR A 172 -10.71 -5.19 0.76
N TYR A 173 -11.16 -4.26 1.61
CA TYR A 173 -12.08 -4.64 2.68
C TYR A 173 -13.37 -5.23 2.08
N LYS A 174 -13.53 -6.53 2.23
CA LYS A 174 -14.82 -7.22 2.21
C LYS A 174 -15.30 -7.27 3.64
N ASP A 175 -16.48 -6.75 3.90
CA ASP A 175 -17.11 -6.81 5.21
C ASP A 175 -17.14 -8.28 5.68
N PRO A 176 -16.55 -8.64 6.84
CA PRO A 176 -16.61 -10.01 7.35
C PRO A 176 -18.05 -10.47 7.67
N THR A 177 -19.02 -9.56 7.64
CA THR A 177 -20.44 -9.83 7.83
C THR A 177 -21.27 -9.90 6.54
N ALA A 178 -20.63 -9.75 5.37
CA ALA A 178 -21.27 -9.89 4.05
C ALA A 178 -21.24 -11.33 3.51
#